data_AF-A0A2S6RZA7-F1
#
_entry.id   AF-A0A2S6RZA7-F1
#
_cell.length_a   1.000
_cell.length_b   1.000
_cell.length_c   1.000
_cell.angle_alpha   90.00
_cell.angle_beta   90.00
_cell.angle_gamma   90.00
#
_symmetry.space_group_name_H-M   'P 1'
#
loop_
_entity.id
_entity.type
_entity.pdbx_description
1 polymer ?
#
loop_
_entity_poly.entity_id
_entity_poly.type
_entity_poly.pdbx_seq_one_letter_code
_entity_poly.pdbx_strand_id
1 'polypeptide(L)'
;FFKLFGNYQDVYLAEWDDNLVKTRDSFLAEHNIKPTFADYECFLTLESNIKDNRLFNFYKILKNSKRKKIFIGPKKLSSVSGMLNIDKCINVPIINAYSDYKRVMDELTEFGVDDDNIYLLCCSMMSCVVCSDLKELNPNITILDIGSGFDPVFGVKTRPKQPAAIKCFNYYREILPNQYAYEKVKHAMNTLNRSLGGD
;
A
#
# COMPACT_ATOMS: atom_id res chain seq x y z
N PHE A 1 5.95 -18.82 -2.91
CA PHE A 1 5.38 -18.37 -4.21
C PHE A 1 4.59 -19.46 -4.94
N PHE A 2 5.18 -20.57 -5.43
CA PHE A 2 4.42 -21.65 -6.12
C PHE A 2 3.22 -22.18 -5.30
N LYS A 3 3.48 -22.51 -4.02
CA LYS A 3 2.46 -23.02 -3.08
C LYS A 3 1.26 -22.07 -2.93
N LEU A 4 1.51 -20.76 -3.03
CA LEU A 4 0.48 -19.75 -2.79
C LEU A 4 -0.63 -19.80 -3.86
N PHE A 5 -0.27 -20.00 -5.13
CA PHE A 5 -1.25 -20.12 -6.21
C PHE A 5 -1.82 -21.54 -6.38
N GLY A 6 -1.11 -22.55 -5.88
CA GLY A 6 -1.59 -23.94 -5.90
C GLY A 6 -2.59 -24.26 -4.79
N ASN A 7 -2.46 -23.61 -3.62
CA ASN A 7 -3.19 -24.00 -2.41
C ASN A 7 -4.34 -23.05 -2.06
N TYR A 8 -4.39 -21.85 -2.63
CA TYR A 8 -5.36 -20.81 -2.27
C TYR A 8 -6.08 -20.28 -3.49
N GLN A 9 -7.42 -20.21 -3.40
CA GLN A 9 -8.28 -19.72 -4.49
C GLN A 9 -8.53 -18.20 -4.42
N ASP A 10 -8.27 -17.59 -3.27
CA ASP A 10 -8.46 -16.15 -2.99
C ASP A 10 -7.20 -15.33 -3.23
N VAL A 11 -6.28 -15.87 -4.05
CA VAL A 11 -5.03 -15.23 -4.42
C VAL A 11 -5.11 -14.76 -5.87
N TYR A 12 -4.77 -13.49 -6.05
CA TYR A 12 -4.76 -12.85 -7.37
C TYR A 12 -3.35 -12.47 -7.76
N LEU A 13 -2.95 -12.85 -8.98
CA LEU A 13 -1.71 -12.39 -9.58
C LEU A 13 -1.98 -11.09 -10.32
N ALA A 14 -1.16 -10.08 -10.09
CA ALA A 14 -1.31 -8.84 -10.81
C ALA A 14 -1.05 -9.05 -12.32
N GLU A 15 -1.87 -8.42 -13.14
CA GLU A 15 -1.77 -8.40 -14.59
C GLU A 15 -1.23 -7.04 -15.02
N TRP A 16 -0.08 -7.05 -15.69
CA TRP A 16 0.58 -5.86 -16.20
C TRP A 16 1.19 -6.16 -17.58
N ASP A 17 1.41 -5.11 -18.36
CA ASP A 17 2.05 -5.18 -19.67
C ASP A 17 3.48 -4.65 -19.60
N ASP A 18 4.46 -5.57 -19.54
CA ASP A 18 5.88 -5.24 -19.66
C ASP A 18 6.69 -6.37 -20.31
N ASN A 19 8.02 -6.22 -20.32
CA ASN A 19 8.95 -7.20 -20.88
C ASN A 19 9.13 -8.47 -20.01
N LEU A 20 8.61 -8.50 -18.78
CA LEU A 20 8.67 -9.63 -17.85
C LEU A 20 7.45 -10.55 -17.93
N VAL A 21 6.40 -10.17 -18.66
CA VAL A 21 5.20 -10.99 -18.90
C VAL A 21 5.55 -12.38 -19.42
N LYS A 22 6.47 -12.47 -20.39
CA LYS A 22 6.92 -13.76 -20.93
C LYS A 22 7.60 -14.64 -19.89
N THR A 23 8.39 -14.03 -19.01
CA THR A 23 9.06 -14.73 -17.91
C THR A 23 8.05 -15.25 -16.90
N ARG A 24 7.07 -14.43 -16.52
CA ARG A 24 5.95 -14.83 -15.66
C ARG A 24 5.19 -16.02 -16.28
N ASP A 25 4.76 -15.90 -17.53
CA ASP A 25 3.93 -16.92 -18.18
C ASP A 25 4.69 -18.24 -18.36
N SER A 26 5.98 -18.17 -18.66
CA SER A 26 6.86 -19.35 -18.76
C SER A 26 6.98 -20.05 -17.40
N PHE A 27 7.18 -19.30 -16.32
CA PHE A 27 7.22 -19.83 -14.95
C PHE A 27 5.88 -20.49 -14.56
N LEU A 28 4.75 -19.83 -14.86
CA LEU A 28 3.42 -20.38 -14.60
C LEU A 28 3.19 -21.69 -15.37
N ALA A 29 3.58 -21.74 -16.64
CA ALA A 29 3.44 -22.92 -17.48
C ALA A 29 4.31 -24.10 -17.01
N GLU A 30 5.59 -23.85 -16.70
CA GLU A 30 6.54 -24.86 -16.20
C GLU A 30 6.03 -25.53 -14.91
N HIS A 31 5.32 -24.77 -14.08
CA HIS A 31 4.78 -25.25 -12.82
C HIS A 31 3.28 -25.59 -12.86
N ASN A 32 2.64 -25.58 -14.04
CA ASN A 32 1.20 -25.85 -14.21
C ASN A 32 0.30 -25.01 -13.28
N ILE A 33 0.66 -23.74 -13.06
CA ILE A 33 -0.11 -22.79 -12.27
C ILE A 33 -1.09 -22.06 -13.18
N LYS A 34 -2.37 -21.99 -12.77
CA LYS A 34 -3.41 -21.20 -13.42
C LYS A 34 -3.92 -20.13 -12.45
N PRO A 35 -3.25 -18.97 -12.35
CA PRO A 35 -3.63 -17.96 -11.38
C PRO A 35 -4.92 -17.26 -11.83
N THR A 36 -5.62 -16.68 -10.87
CA THR A 36 -6.64 -15.67 -11.18
C THR A 36 -5.94 -14.32 -11.29
N PHE A 37 -6.17 -13.59 -12.38
CA PHE A 37 -5.54 -12.29 -12.59
C PHE A 37 -6.36 -11.15 -12.00
N ALA A 38 -5.67 -10.10 -11.56
CA ALA A 38 -6.27 -8.82 -11.17
C ALA A 38 -5.47 -7.67 -11.80
N ASP A 39 -6.15 -6.57 -12.11
CA ASP A 39 -5.49 -5.36 -12.64
C ASP A 39 -4.39 -4.88 -11.69
N TYR A 40 -3.15 -4.85 -12.17
CA TYR A 40 -1.98 -4.37 -11.41
C TYR A 40 -2.16 -2.95 -10.88
N GLU A 41 -2.85 -2.10 -11.62
CA GLU A 41 -3.01 -0.70 -11.27
C GLU A 41 -4.14 -0.47 -10.26
N CYS A 42 -4.93 -1.48 -9.87
CA CYS A 42 -6.19 -1.28 -9.14
C CYS A 42 -6.08 -0.51 -7.81
N PHE A 43 -4.96 -0.64 -7.08
CA PHE A 43 -4.72 0.08 -5.82
C PHE A 43 -3.86 1.34 -5.99
N LEU A 44 -3.32 1.58 -7.19
CA LEU A 44 -2.44 2.71 -7.45
C LEU A 44 -3.26 4.00 -7.58
N THR A 45 -2.80 5.06 -6.91
CA THR A 45 -3.31 6.41 -7.13
C THR A 45 -2.77 6.95 -8.46
N LEU A 46 -3.46 6.64 -9.55
CA LEU A 46 -3.16 7.09 -10.91
C LEU A 46 -4.22 8.08 -11.40
N GLU A 47 -3.86 8.91 -12.37
CA GLU A 47 -4.79 9.84 -13.05
C GLU A 47 -6.02 9.14 -13.63
N SER A 48 -5.90 7.86 -14.02
CA SER A 48 -7.02 7.00 -14.44
C SER A 48 -7.94 6.61 -13.27
N ASN A 49 -7.36 6.18 -12.16
CA ASN A 49 -8.10 5.62 -11.02
C ASN A 49 -8.77 6.67 -10.13
N ILE A 50 -8.34 7.93 -10.22
CA ILE A 50 -8.96 9.05 -9.49
C ILE A 50 -9.98 9.82 -10.33
N LYS A 51 -10.36 9.32 -11.52
CA LYS A 51 -11.45 9.91 -12.34
C LYS A 51 -12.82 9.65 -11.75
N ASP A 52 -12.96 8.59 -10.97
CA ASP A 52 -14.17 8.22 -10.26
C ASP A 52 -13.86 7.90 -8.79
N ASN A 53 -14.89 7.57 -8.01
CA ASN A 53 -14.78 7.37 -6.58
C ASN A 53 -14.51 5.91 -6.16
N ARG A 54 -14.21 4.98 -7.07
CA ARG A 54 -14.03 3.56 -6.72
C ARG A 54 -12.85 3.36 -5.78
N LEU A 55 -11.69 3.91 -6.11
CA LEU A 55 -10.49 3.82 -5.27
C LEU A 55 -10.69 4.55 -3.92
N PHE A 56 -11.31 5.73 -3.95
CA PHE A 56 -11.69 6.45 -2.74
C PHE A 56 -12.62 5.63 -1.84
N ASN A 57 -13.69 5.07 -2.39
CA ASN A 57 -14.68 4.27 -1.65
C ASN A 57 -14.03 3.02 -1.06
N PHE A 58 -13.12 2.37 -1.78
CA PHE A 58 -12.33 1.26 -1.26
C PHE A 58 -11.54 1.66 -0.01
N TYR A 59 -10.75 2.74 -0.08
CA TYR A 59 -10.00 3.22 1.09
C TYR A 59 -10.91 3.72 2.22
N LYS A 60 -12.09 4.28 1.91
CA LYS A 60 -13.10 4.66 2.90
C LYS A 60 -13.67 3.44 3.63
N ILE A 61 -13.91 2.33 2.93
CA ILE A 61 -14.29 1.04 3.54
C ILE A 61 -13.17 0.55 4.45
N LEU A 62 -11.91 0.56 3.99
CA LEU A 62 -10.76 0.16 4.82
C LEU A 62 -10.62 1.02 6.09
N LYS A 63 -10.76 2.34 5.97
CA LYS A 63 -10.71 3.26 7.12
C LYS A 63 -11.78 2.92 8.16
N ASN A 64 -13.01 2.66 7.71
CA ASN A 64 -14.16 2.41 8.58
C ASN A 64 -14.27 0.95 9.06
N SER A 65 -13.47 0.04 8.50
CA SER A 65 -13.39 -1.33 8.98
C SER A 65 -12.91 -1.38 10.43
N LYS A 66 -13.57 -2.22 11.24
CA LYS A 66 -13.17 -2.55 12.60
C LYS A 66 -12.07 -3.62 12.67
N ARG A 67 -11.76 -4.25 11.53
CA ARG A 67 -10.69 -5.25 11.43
C ARG A 67 -9.35 -4.59 11.74
N LYS A 68 -8.47 -5.29 12.46
CA LYS A 68 -7.12 -4.83 12.78
C LYS A 68 -6.33 -4.67 11.49
N LYS A 69 -5.65 -3.53 11.33
CA LYS A 69 -4.91 -3.14 10.12
C LYS A 69 -3.44 -2.96 10.44
N ILE A 70 -2.60 -3.64 9.67
CA ILE A 70 -1.14 -3.61 9.79
C ILE A 70 -0.57 -3.05 8.49
N PHE A 71 0.25 -2.01 8.58
CA PHE A 71 0.93 -1.40 7.45
C PHE A 71 2.41 -1.77 7.45
N ILE A 72 2.93 -2.21 6.31
CA ILE A 72 4.34 -2.52 6.09
C ILE A 72 4.84 -1.64 4.96
N GLY A 73 5.66 -0.63 5.28
CA GLY A 73 6.10 0.35 4.29
C GLY A 73 7.14 1.32 4.82
N PRO A 74 7.70 2.18 3.97
CA PRO A 74 8.74 3.11 4.39
C PRO A 74 8.20 4.20 5.32
N LYS A 75 9.03 4.65 6.26
CA LYS A 75 8.68 5.68 7.27
C LYS A 75 8.11 6.96 6.67
N LYS A 76 8.49 7.33 5.44
CA LYS A 76 7.93 8.50 4.72
C LYS A 76 6.40 8.43 4.53
N LEU A 77 5.81 7.23 4.59
CA LEU A 77 4.38 7.00 4.44
C LEU A 77 3.64 6.87 5.79
N SER A 78 4.24 7.32 6.90
CA SER A 78 3.65 7.18 8.25
C SER A 78 2.26 7.79 8.39
N SER A 79 1.91 8.79 7.57
CA SER A 79 0.59 9.42 7.55
C SER A 79 -0.54 8.49 7.09
N VAL A 80 -0.23 7.36 6.44
CA VAL A 80 -1.21 6.30 6.15
C VAL A 80 -1.90 5.82 7.43
N SER A 81 -1.19 5.86 8.57
CA SER A 81 -1.75 5.48 9.87
C SER A 81 -3.03 6.23 10.22
N GLY A 82 -3.01 7.56 10.09
CA GLY A 82 -4.18 8.39 10.33
C GLY A 82 -5.21 8.32 9.20
N MET A 83 -4.76 8.04 7.96
CA MET A 83 -5.67 7.92 6.83
C MET A 83 -6.59 6.71 6.98
N LEU A 84 -6.04 5.55 7.35
CA LEU A 84 -6.75 4.27 7.34
C LEU A 84 -7.03 3.69 8.74
N ASN A 85 -6.68 4.42 9.80
CA ASN A 85 -6.75 3.95 11.19
C ASN A 85 -5.95 2.65 11.35
N ILE A 86 -4.65 2.70 11.05
CA ILE A 86 -3.73 1.57 11.16
C ILE A 86 -3.38 1.32 12.62
N ASP A 87 -3.43 0.06 13.06
CA ASP A 87 -3.11 -0.36 14.42
C ASP A 87 -1.60 -0.56 14.64
N LYS A 88 -0.90 -1.07 13.62
CA LYS A 88 0.56 -1.30 13.66
C LYS A 88 1.22 -0.89 12.36
N CYS A 89 2.29 -0.10 12.46
CA CYS A 89 3.18 0.18 11.35
C CYS A 89 4.51 -0.53 11.56
N ILE A 90 4.98 -1.26 10.53
CA ILE A 90 6.31 -1.83 10.46
C ILE A 90 7.07 -1.09 9.37
N ASN A 91 8.07 -0.34 9.79
CA ASN A 91 8.85 0.47 8.87
C ASN A 91 9.87 -0.39 8.13
N VAL A 92 10.01 -0.16 6.82
CA VAL A 92 11.04 -0.81 6.00
C VAL A 92 11.95 0.23 5.34
N PRO A 93 13.20 -0.12 5.00
CA PRO A 93 14.07 0.74 4.21
C PRO A 93 13.45 1.10 2.85
N ILE A 94 13.72 2.31 2.36
CA ILE A 94 13.30 2.73 1.01
C ILE A 94 14.11 1.98 -0.06
N ILE A 95 15.39 1.75 0.22
CA ILE A 95 16.34 1.07 -0.65
C ILE A 95 16.62 -0.30 -0.05
N ASN A 96 16.60 -1.34 -0.89
CA ASN A 96 16.88 -2.71 -0.49
C ASN A 96 16.05 -3.19 0.71
N ALA A 97 14.72 -2.98 0.67
CA ALA A 97 13.83 -3.38 1.78
C ALA A 97 13.97 -4.86 2.19
N TYR A 98 14.34 -5.73 1.24
CA TYR A 98 14.53 -7.16 1.49
C TYR A 98 15.66 -7.48 2.48
N SER A 99 16.66 -6.60 2.67
CA SER A 99 17.69 -6.81 3.70
C SER A 99 17.12 -6.92 5.11
N ASP A 100 15.94 -6.33 5.32
CA ASP A 100 15.25 -6.28 6.61
C ASP A 100 14.15 -7.34 6.73
N TYR A 101 14.01 -8.23 5.75
CA TYR A 101 12.94 -9.22 5.69
C TYR A 101 12.79 -10.01 7.00
N LYS A 102 13.90 -10.52 7.55
CA LYS A 102 13.87 -11.30 8.80
C LYS A 102 13.31 -10.47 9.96
N ARG A 103 13.79 -9.24 10.14
CA ARG A 103 13.29 -8.32 11.18
C ARG A 103 11.79 -8.05 11.00
N VAL A 104 11.36 -7.80 9.78
CA VAL A 104 9.96 -7.52 9.45
C VAL A 104 9.07 -8.72 9.81
N MET A 105 9.46 -9.94 9.44
CA MET A 105 8.71 -11.15 9.79
C MET A 105 8.71 -11.41 11.29
N ASP A 106 9.84 -11.25 11.98
CA ASP A 106 9.93 -11.39 13.44
C ASP A 106 8.96 -10.42 14.14
N GLU A 107 8.92 -9.14 13.73
CA GLU A 107 7.98 -8.14 14.27
C GLU A 107 6.51 -8.45 13.96
N LEU A 108 6.21 -9.01 12.79
CA LEU A 108 4.85 -9.43 12.41
C LEU A 108 4.38 -10.60 13.28
N THR A 109 5.23 -11.61 13.45
CA THR A 109 4.92 -12.79 14.26
C THR A 109 4.81 -12.45 15.74
N GLU A 110 5.68 -11.58 16.27
CA GLU A 110 5.60 -11.10 17.66
C GLU A 110 4.31 -10.31 17.91
N PHE A 111 3.88 -9.49 16.95
CA PHE A 111 2.62 -8.74 17.05
C PHE A 111 1.37 -9.62 16.96
N GLY A 112 1.47 -10.77 16.28
CA GLY A 112 0.39 -11.74 16.10
C GLY A 112 -0.22 -11.71 14.70
N VAL A 113 -0.27 -12.87 14.05
CA VAL A 113 -0.90 -13.07 12.73
C VAL A 113 -2.29 -13.67 12.90
N ASP A 114 -3.20 -12.85 13.44
CA ASP A 114 -4.56 -13.28 13.81
C ASP A 114 -5.54 -13.28 12.63
N ASP A 115 -6.58 -14.10 12.74
CA ASP A 115 -7.71 -14.15 11.80
C ASP A 115 -8.33 -12.76 11.60
N ASP A 116 -8.85 -12.53 10.39
CA ASP A 116 -9.47 -11.27 9.99
C ASP A 116 -8.54 -10.04 10.03
N ASN A 117 -7.24 -10.16 10.30
CA ASN A 117 -6.31 -9.04 10.13
C ASN A 117 -6.21 -8.60 8.66
N ILE A 118 -5.98 -7.31 8.41
CA ILE A 118 -5.71 -6.72 7.09
C ILE A 118 -4.26 -6.22 7.05
N TYR A 119 -3.47 -6.75 6.13
CA TYR A 119 -2.08 -6.32 5.88
C TYR A 119 -2.01 -5.46 4.63
N LEU A 120 -1.43 -4.27 4.75
CA LEU A 120 -1.23 -3.32 3.65
C LEU A 120 0.27 -3.23 3.35
N LEU A 121 0.68 -3.72 2.18
CA LEU A 121 2.09 -3.80 1.80
C LEU A 121 2.46 -2.66 0.86
N CYS A 122 3.55 -1.96 1.20
CA CYS A 122 4.18 -0.90 0.43
C CYS A 122 5.71 -1.08 0.50
N CYS A 123 6.19 -2.31 0.28
CA CYS A 123 7.56 -2.72 0.53
C CYS A 123 8.28 -3.30 -0.71
N SER A 124 7.89 -2.85 -1.91
CA SER A 124 8.48 -3.28 -3.20
C SER A 124 8.47 -4.81 -3.34
N MET A 125 9.46 -5.41 -4.01
CA MET A 125 9.53 -6.85 -4.28
C MET A 125 9.48 -7.74 -3.03
N MET A 126 9.80 -7.19 -1.85
CA MET A 126 9.65 -7.93 -0.59
C MET A 126 8.18 -8.27 -0.29
N SER A 127 7.22 -7.50 -0.82
CA SER A 127 5.78 -7.76 -0.63
C SER A 127 5.38 -9.16 -1.06
N CYS A 128 5.93 -9.67 -2.17
CA CYS A 128 5.59 -10.99 -2.68
C CYS A 128 6.02 -12.11 -1.72
N VAL A 129 7.17 -11.96 -1.05
CA VAL A 129 7.68 -12.95 -0.10
C VAL A 129 6.91 -12.85 1.22
N VAL A 130 6.76 -11.64 1.76
CA VAL A 130 5.97 -11.39 2.98
C VAL A 130 4.53 -11.87 2.81
N CYS A 131 3.91 -11.65 1.66
CA CYS A 131 2.58 -12.15 1.34
C CYS A 131 2.52 -13.68 1.38
N SER A 132 3.50 -14.35 0.75
CA SER A 132 3.62 -15.82 0.77
C SER A 132 3.67 -16.36 2.18
N ASP A 133 4.55 -15.81 3.01
CA ASP A 133 4.81 -16.39 4.32
C ASP A 133 3.69 -16.05 5.31
N LEU A 134 3.10 -14.85 5.25
CA LEU A 134 1.94 -14.51 6.06
C LEU A 134 0.73 -15.40 5.75
N LYS A 135 0.46 -15.69 4.47
CA LYS A 135 -0.66 -16.56 4.08
C LYS A 135 -0.43 -18.02 4.49
N GLU A 136 0.81 -18.49 4.46
CA GLU A 136 1.19 -19.80 4.99
C GLU A 136 1.03 -19.88 6.52
N LEU A 137 1.36 -18.80 7.25
CA LEU A 137 1.18 -18.72 8.70
C LEU A 137 -0.31 -18.69 9.09
N ASN A 138 -1.13 -17.95 8.35
CA ASN A 138 -2.56 -17.89 8.58
C ASN A 138 -3.34 -17.66 7.27
N PRO A 139 -4.16 -18.62 6.81
CA PRO A 139 -4.94 -18.47 5.60
C PRO A 139 -6.17 -17.55 5.76
N ASN A 140 -6.58 -17.19 6.98
CA ASN A 140 -7.78 -16.40 7.26
C ASN A 140 -7.54 -14.87 7.33
N ILE A 141 -6.40 -14.41 6.81
CA ILE A 141 -6.06 -12.98 6.76
C ILE A 141 -6.34 -12.39 5.37
N THR A 142 -6.42 -11.06 5.31
CA THR A 142 -6.46 -10.31 4.05
C THR A 142 -5.13 -9.59 3.85
N ILE A 143 -4.52 -9.74 2.67
CA ILE A 143 -3.29 -9.05 2.29
C ILE A 143 -3.57 -8.21 1.05
N LEU A 144 -3.17 -6.94 1.09
CA LEU A 144 -3.32 -5.98 0.01
C LEU A 144 -1.94 -5.42 -0.33
N ASP A 145 -1.39 -5.82 -1.48
CA ASP A 145 -0.18 -5.19 -2.01
C ASP A 145 -0.54 -3.89 -2.72
N ILE A 146 -0.37 -2.79 -2.00
CA ILE A 146 -0.70 -1.44 -2.47
C ILE A 146 0.47 -0.88 -3.30
N GLY A 147 1.66 -1.45 -3.18
CA GLY A 147 2.86 -0.98 -3.85
C GLY A 147 3.13 0.51 -3.57
N SER A 148 3.12 1.32 -4.61
CA SER A 148 3.36 2.77 -4.53
C SER A 148 2.07 3.60 -4.50
N GLY A 149 0.93 3.00 -4.15
CA GLY A 149 -0.38 3.67 -4.20
C GLY A 149 -0.45 4.95 -3.35
N PHE A 150 0.28 5.01 -2.23
CA PHE A 150 0.30 6.17 -1.33
C PHE A 150 1.40 7.19 -1.61
N ASP A 151 2.37 6.87 -2.47
CA ASP A 151 3.50 7.76 -2.79
C ASP A 151 3.07 9.16 -3.28
N PRO A 152 2.10 9.33 -4.20
CA PRO A 152 1.70 10.67 -4.63
C PRO A 152 0.81 11.41 -3.60
N VAL A 153 0.38 10.72 -2.53
CA VAL A 153 -0.42 11.30 -1.46
C VAL A 153 0.48 11.84 -0.35
N PHE A 154 1.43 11.03 0.14
CA PHE A 154 2.25 11.32 1.33
C PHE A 154 3.75 11.42 1.07
N GLY A 155 4.21 11.14 -0.15
CA GLY A 155 5.62 11.15 -0.51
C GLY A 155 5.88 11.90 -1.81
N VAL A 156 6.86 11.39 -2.56
CA VAL A 156 7.18 11.85 -3.92
C VAL A 156 6.56 10.89 -4.93
N LYS A 157 6.22 11.39 -6.12
CA LYS A 157 5.79 10.52 -7.21
C LYS A 157 6.92 9.56 -7.57
N THR A 158 6.57 8.29 -7.71
CA THR A 158 7.48 7.19 -8.04
C THR A 158 7.08 6.46 -9.32
N ARG A 159 5.93 6.80 -9.91
CA ARG A 159 5.45 6.20 -11.16
C ARG A 159 4.97 7.24 -12.17
N PRO A 160 5.04 6.91 -13.47
CA PRO A 160 4.31 7.64 -14.50
C PRO A 160 2.81 7.69 -14.17
N LYS A 161 2.11 8.70 -14.72
CA LYS A 161 0.65 8.88 -14.59
C LYS A 161 0.13 9.10 -13.16
N GLN A 162 1.00 9.26 -12.15
CA GLN A 162 0.57 9.64 -10.81
C GLN A 162 0.13 11.12 -10.78
N PRO A 163 -1.01 11.44 -10.15
CA PRO A 163 -1.53 12.80 -10.08
C PRO A 163 -0.70 13.69 -9.18
N ALA A 164 -0.83 15.02 -9.35
CA ALA A 164 -0.19 15.98 -8.45
C ALA A 164 -0.76 15.87 -7.02
N ALA A 165 0.07 16.11 -6.02
CA ALA A 165 -0.30 15.95 -4.62
C ALA A 165 -1.52 16.79 -4.19
N ILE A 166 -1.73 17.98 -4.77
CA ILE A 166 -2.97 18.76 -4.54
C ILE A 166 -4.24 18.05 -5.03
N LYS A 167 -4.15 17.32 -6.15
CA LYS A 167 -5.26 16.56 -6.70
C LYS A 167 -5.54 15.34 -5.81
N CYS A 168 -4.50 14.67 -5.33
CA CYS A 168 -4.60 13.61 -4.31
C CYS A 168 -5.26 14.13 -3.02
N PHE A 169 -4.84 15.30 -2.53
CA PHE A 169 -5.39 15.92 -1.33
C PHE A 169 -6.89 16.17 -1.47
N ASN A 170 -7.32 16.73 -2.61
CA ASN A 170 -8.73 16.98 -2.88
C ASN A 170 -9.52 15.67 -2.98
N TYR A 171 -8.98 14.67 -3.67
CA TYR A 171 -9.62 13.38 -3.87
C TYR A 171 -9.81 12.58 -2.57
N TYR A 172 -8.80 12.57 -1.69
CA TYR A 172 -8.83 11.81 -0.44
C TYR A 172 -9.27 12.63 0.78
N ARG A 173 -9.68 13.88 0.61
CA ARG A 173 -9.87 14.87 1.69
C ARG A 173 -10.62 14.33 2.91
N GLU A 174 -11.70 13.58 2.68
CA GLU A 174 -12.56 13.04 3.75
C GLU A 174 -11.89 11.97 4.62
N ILE A 175 -10.88 11.29 4.11
CA ILE A 175 -10.22 10.17 4.80
C ILE A 175 -8.80 10.50 5.24
N LEU A 176 -8.24 11.62 4.80
CA LEU A 176 -6.92 12.09 5.24
C LEU A 176 -6.92 12.38 6.76
N PRO A 177 -5.75 12.28 7.42
CA PRO A 177 -5.63 12.65 8.83
C PRO A 177 -6.09 14.10 9.08
N ASN A 178 -6.75 14.38 10.21
CA ASN A 178 -7.27 15.72 10.54
C ASN A 178 -6.20 16.82 10.53
N GLN A 179 -4.96 16.47 10.85
CA GLN A 179 -3.82 17.40 10.86
C GLN A 179 -3.02 17.40 9.55
N TYR A 180 -3.53 16.74 8.50
CA TYR A 180 -2.86 16.67 7.22
C TYR A 180 -2.95 18.00 6.48
N ALA A 181 -1.99 18.88 6.75
CA ALA A 181 -1.79 20.10 6.00
C ALA A 181 -0.97 19.79 4.74
N TYR A 182 -1.56 20.03 3.57
CA TYR A 182 -0.79 20.02 2.33
C TYR A 182 0.32 21.08 2.43
N GLU A 183 1.56 20.73 2.10
CA GLU A 183 2.75 21.58 2.28
C GLU A 183 2.60 23.00 1.69
N LYS A 184 1.75 23.24 0.68
CA LYS A 184 1.43 24.62 0.23
C LYS A 184 0.56 25.41 1.20
N VAL A 185 -0.39 24.78 1.90
CA VAL A 185 -1.18 25.43 2.97
C VAL A 185 -0.28 25.69 4.18
N LYS A 186 0.62 24.77 4.50
CA LYS A 186 1.62 24.96 5.57
C LYS A 186 2.59 26.10 5.24
N HIS A 187 3.07 26.17 4.00
CA HIS A 187 3.93 27.28 3.56
C HIS A 187 3.17 28.61 3.51
N ALA A 188 1.91 28.63 3.06
CA ALA A 188 1.07 29.82 3.07
C ALA A 188 0.68 30.26 4.49
N MET A 189 0.35 29.33 5.39
CA MET A 189 0.07 29.58 6.81
C MET A 189 1.33 30.07 7.53
N ASN A 190 2.50 29.49 7.24
CA ASN A 190 3.77 29.97 7.79
C ASN A 190 4.12 31.37 7.29
N THR A 191 3.83 31.70 6.02
CA THR A 191 3.99 33.06 5.49
C THR A 191 2.99 34.05 6.14
N LEU A 192 1.73 33.65 6.29
CA LEU A 192 0.69 34.47 6.94
C LEU A 192 0.97 34.71 8.42
N ASN A 193 1.35 33.67 9.17
CA ASN A 193 1.69 33.79 10.59
C ASN A 193 2.96 34.63 10.81
N ARG A 194 3.93 34.60 9.88
CA ARG A 194 5.07 35.52 9.90
C ARG A 194 4.66 36.97 9.60
N SER A 195 3.64 37.19 8.77
CA SER A 195 3.12 38.54 8.48
C SER A 195 2.22 39.11 9.59
N LEU A 196 1.66 38.26 10.45
CA LEU A 196 0.74 38.64 11.53
C LEU A 196 1.41 38.66 12.93
N GLY A 197 2.62 38.12 13.06
CA GLY A 197 3.39 38.07 14.31
C GLY A 197 4.58 39.03 14.37
N GLY A 198 4.55 40.10 13.56
CA GLY A 198 5.57 41.16 13.60
C GLY A 198 5.05 42.38 14.35
N ASP A 199 5.27 42.39 15.67
CA ASP A 199 5.50 43.61 16.45
C ASP A 199 6.99 43.67 16.80
#